data_AF-M1ZZP6-F1
#
_entry.id   AF-M1ZZP6-F1
#
_cell.length_a   1.000
_cell.length_b   1.000
_cell.length_c   1.000
_cell.angle_alpha   90.00
_cell.angle_beta   90.00
_cell.angle_gamma   90.00
#
_symmetry.space_group_name_H-M   'P 1'
#
loop_
_entity.id
_entity.type
_entity.pdbx_description
1 polymer ?
#
loop_
_entity_poly.entity_id
_entity_poly.type
_entity_poly.pdbx_seq_one_letter_code
_entity_poly.pdbx_strand_id
1 'polypeptide(L)' 'MRYLEEEKNIIDINKINKEIVQEYIMFTRNRGKYSFVASIDGMIKANIDKRSDIGEQVSDATLNNYLRNIKVFFIG' A
#
# COMPACT_ATOMS: atom_id res chain seq x y z
N MET A 1 -7.87 0.78 0.77
CA MET A 1 -8.45 1.09 2.09
C MET A 1 -7.90 0.22 3.21
N ARG A 2 -7.57 -1.06 2.98
CA ARG A 2 -7.12 -1.98 4.03
C ARG A 2 -6.07 -1.45 5.04
N TYR A 3 -5.02 -0.74 4.62
CA TYR A 3 -4.10 -0.07 5.57
C TYR A 3 -4.81 0.95 6.48
N LEU A 4 -5.67 1.79 5.90
CA LEU A 4 -6.42 2.80 6.65
C LEU A 4 -7.37 2.14 7.65
N GLU A 5 -8.02 1.06 7.24
CA GLU A 5 -8.94 0.30 8.10
C GLU A 5 -8.20 -0.47 9.19
N GLU A 6 -7.23 -1.32 8.83
CA GLU A 6 -6.55 -2.25 9.74
C GLU A 6 -5.54 -1.56 10.66
N GLU A 7 -4.78 -0.57 10.15
CA GLU A 7 -3.70 0.08 10.91
C GLU A 7 -4.11 1.43 11.52
N LYS A 8 -5.16 2.08 10.97
CA LYS A 8 -5.58 3.43 11.41
C LYS A 8 -7.04 3.52 11.85
N ASN A 9 -7.85 2.49 11.63
CA ASN A 9 -9.29 2.50 11.89
C ASN A 9 -10.01 3.69 11.21
N ILE A 10 -9.57 4.03 9.99
CA ILE A 10 -10.11 5.10 9.15
C ILE A 10 -10.86 4.48 7.98
N ILE A 11 -12.18 4.66 8.00
CA ILE A 11 -13.09 4.35 6.89
C ILE A 11 -13.54 5.61 6.12
N ASP A 12 -13.37 6.78 6.72
CA ASP A 12 -13.76 8.06 6.15
C ASP A 12 -12.56 8.71 5.46
N ILE A 13 -12.66 8.87 4.14
CA ILE A 13 -11.62 9.46 3.30
C ILE A 13 -11.26 10.89 3.72
N ASN A 14 -12.19 11.63 4.31
CA ASN A 14 -11.98 13.02 4.74
C ASN A 14 -11.05 13.14 5.95
N LYS A 15 -10.77 12.02 6.63
CA LYS A 15 -9.83 11.96 7.76
C LYS A 15 -8.39 11.76 7.31
N ILE A 16 -8.14 11.56 6.02
CA ILE A 16 -6.79 11.36 5.49
C ILE A 16 -6.08 12.70 5.38
N ASN A 17 -4.92 12.81 6.04
CA ASN A 17 -4.05 13.97 6.00
C ASN A 17 -2.64 13.57 5.50
N LYS A 18 -1.74 14.56 5.45
CA LYS A 18 -0.37 14.39 4.98
C LYS A 18 0.39 13.34 5.81
N GLU A 19 0.19 13.34 7.11
CA GLU A 19 0.84 12.44 8.05
C GLU A 19 0.45 10.98 7.76
N ILE A 20 -0.85 10.70 7.58
CA ILE A 20 -1.34 9.36 7.23
C ILE A 20 -0.76 8.87 5.90
N VAL A 21 -0.61 9.76 4.91
CA VAL A 21 0.03 9.42 3.63
C VAL A 21 1.51 9.09 3.81
N GLN A 22 2.24 9.85 4.62
CA GLN A 22 3.65 9.57 4.91
C GLN A 22 3.82 8.23 5.64
N GLU A 23 2.98 7.95 6.62
CA GLU A 23 2.96 6.68 7.33
C GLU A 23 2.63 5.52 6.39
N TYR A 24 1.68 5.69 5.45
CA TYR A 24 1.38 4.67 4.44
C TYR A 24 2.58 4.35 3.55
N ILE A 25 3.35 5.37 3.14
CA ILE A 25 4.57 5.18 2.35
C ILE A 25 5.63 4.42 3.16
N MET A 26 5.81 4.76 4.43
CA MET A 26 6.74 4.07 5.33
C MET A 26 6.31 2.62 5.60
N PHE A 27 5.04 2.40 5.92
CA PHE A 27 4.45 1.07 6.07
C PHE A 27 4.68 0.21 4.83
N THR A 28 4.41 0.77 3.65
CA THR A 28 4.58 0.08 2.36
C THR A 28 6.03 -0.25 2.06
N ARG A 29 6.97 0.66 2.39
CA ARG A 29 8.41 0.39 2.29
C ARG A 29 8.82 -0.78 3.19
N ASN A 30 8.39 -0.75 4.45
CA ASN A 30 8.87 -1.66 5.49
C ASN A 30 8.28 -3.07 5.37
N ARG A 31 7.01 -3.19 4.98
CA ARG A 31 6.38 -4.51 4.79
C ARG A 31 7.01 -5.29 3.64
N GLY A 32 7.58 -4.62 2.66
CA GLY A 32 8.13 -5.25 1.46
C GLY A 32 7.06 -5.65 0.42
N LYS A 33 7.52 -6.11 -0.74
CA LYS A 33 6.68 -6.42 -1.88
C LYS A 33 5.76 -7.62 -1.58
N TYR A 34 4.47 -7.49 -1.91
CA TYR A 34 3.44 -8.57 -1.86
C TYR A 34 3.23 -9.25 -0.50
N SER A 35 3.77 -8.70 0.59
CA SER A 35 3.58 -9.19 1.96
C SER A 35 2.26 -8.74 2.60
N PHE A 36 1.60 -7.76 2.01
CA PHE A 36 0.28 -7.28 2.43
C PHE A 36 -0.61 -7.25 1.19
N VAL A 37 -1.51 -8.22 1.16
CA VAL A 37 -2.41 -8.54 0.05
C VAL A 37 -3.84 -8.32 0.48
N ALA A 38 -4.75 -8.05 -0.46
CA ALA A 38 -6.15 -7.81 -0.10
C ALA A 38 -6.90 -9.07 0.34
N SER A 39 -6.59 -10.23 -0.28
CA SER A 39 -7.22 -11.52 0.02
C SER A 39 -6.34 -12.71 -0.37
N ILE A 40 -6.62 -13.87 0.21
CA ILE A 40 -5.96 -15.15 -0.11
C ILE A 40 -6.27 -15.56 -1.55
N ASP A 41 -7.53 -15.45 -1.98
CA ASP A 41 -7.93 -15.79 -3.36
C ASP A 41 -7.19 -14.91 -4.39
N GLY A 42 -7.00 -13.63 -4.08
CA GLY A 42 -6.23 -12.71 -4.91
C GLY A 42 -4.75 -13.10 -5.00
N MET A 43 -4.16 -13.55 -3.87
CA MET A 43 -2.79 -14.09 -3.86
C MET A 43 -2.63 -15.30 -4.76
N ILE A 44 -3.55 -16.26 -4.65
CA ILE A 44 -3.52 -17.50 -5.44
C ILE A 44 -3.66 -17.16 -6.93
N LYS A 45 -4.62 -16.32 -7.29
CA LYS A 45 -4.83 -15.89 -8.68
C LYS A 45 -3.62 -15.17 -9.27
N ALA A 46 -2.93 -14.36 -8.46
CA ALA A 46 -1.73 -13.65 -8.87
C ALA A 46 -0.45 -14.51 -8.82
N ASN A 47 -0.54 -15.80 -8.44
CA ASN A 47 0.61 -16.70 -8.27
C ASN A 47 1.71 -16.06 -7.42
N ILE A 48 1.34 -15.37 -6.33
CA ILE A 48 2.29 -14.63 -5.50
C ILE A 48 3.34 -15.57 -4.93
N ASP A 49 2.96 -16.79 -4.56
CA ASP A 49 3.81 -17.87 -4.05
C ASP A 49 4.98 -18.24 -4.98
N LYS A 50 4.85 -17.98 -6.28
CA LYS A 50 5.89 -18.30 -7.28
C LYS A 50 6.89 -17.17 -7.51
N ARG A 51 6.73 -16.02 -6.86
CA ARG A 51 7.61 -14.88 -7.09
C ARG A 51 8.83 -14.94 -6.16
N SER A 52 10.01 -14.69 -6.73
CA SER A 52 11.26 -14.69 -5.96
C SER A 52 11.45 -13.42 -5.12
N ASP A 53 10.79 -12.33 -5.49
CA ASP A 53 10.93 -11.01 -4.87
C ASP A 53 9.85 -10.71 -3.81
N ILE A 54 9.20 -11.73 -3.23
CA ILE A 54 8.29 -11.54 -2.09
C ILE A 54 9.08 -11.03 -0.90
N GLY A 55 8.56 -10.02 -0.21
CA GLY A 55 9.19 -9.45 0.99
C GLY A 55 10.39 -8.56 0.73
N GLU A 56 10.91 -8.51 -0.50
CA GLU A 56 11.94 -7.54 -0.88
C GLU A 56 11.47 -6.11 -0.63
N GLN A 57 12.42 -5.20 -0.40
CA GLN A 57 12.11 -3.79 -0.20
C GLN A 57 11.40 -3.18 -1.43
N VAL A 58 10.39 -2.37 -1.18
CA VAL A 58 9.71 -1.61 -2.25
C VAL A 58 10.61 -0.46 -2.70
N SER A 59 10.84 -0.37 -4.02
CA SER A 59 11.72 0.65 -4.60
C SER A 59 11.16 2.07 -4.45
N ASP A 60 12.05 3.07 -4.41
CA ASP A 60 11.68 4.48 -4.39
C ASP A 60 10.82 4.88 -5.60
N ALA A 61 11.10 4.31 -6.78
CA ALA A 61 10.30 4.54 -7.98
C ALA A 61 8.84 4.08 -7.80
N THR A 62 8.64 2.90 -7.19
CA THR A 62 7.30 2.38 -6.87
C THR A 62 6.58 3.26 -5.85
N LEU A 63 7.28 3.68 -4.78
CA LEU A 63 6.70 4.56 -3.75
C LEU A 63 6.30 5.92 -4.33
N ASN A 64 7.12 6.49 -5.22
CA ASN A 64 6.83 7.74 -5.92
C ASN A 64 5.59 7.61 -6.82
N ASN A 65 5.41 6.48 -7.50
CA ASN A 65 4.20 6.22 -8.27
C ASN A 65 2.95 6.17 -7.39
N TYR A 66 3.02 5.55 -6.21
CA TYR A 66 1.92 5.56 -5.26
C TYR A 66 1.60 6.97 -4.78
N LEU A 67 2.62 7.76 -4.42
CA LEU A 67 2.42 9.14 -3.99
C LEU A 67 1.79 9.99 -5.10
N ARG A 68 2.19 9.79 -6.36
CA ARG A 68 1.58 10.47 -7.51
C ARG A 68 0.10 10.14 -7.65
N ASN A 69 -0.27 8.86 -7.57
CA ASN A 69 -1.66 8.42 -7.67
C ASN A 69 -2.52 8.95 -6.52
N ILE A 70 -1.98 8.95 -5.29
CA ILE A 70 -2.66 9.53 -4.12
C ILE A 70 -2.91 11.03 -4.33
N LYS A 71 -1.91 11.78 -4.81
CA LYS A 71 -2.07 13.21 -5.11
C LYS A 71 -3.17 13.44 -6.13
N VAL A 72 -3.19 12.68 -7.23
CA VAL A 72 -4.23 12.80 -8.26
C VAL A 72 -5.62 12.53 -7.68
N PHE A 73 -5.75 11.49 -6.83
CA PHE A 73 -7.02 11.15 -6.19
C PHE A 73 -7.58 12.27 -5.30
N PHE A 74 -6.74 12.99 -4.56
CA PHE A 74 -7.19 14.08 -3.68
C PHE A 74 -7.32 15.45 -4.36
N ILE A 75 -6.79 15.60 -5.58
CA ILE A 75 -6.90 16.83 -6.37
C ILE A 75 -8.10 16.77 -7.33
N GLY A 76 -8.56 15.55 -7.67
CA GLY A 76 -9.68 15.30 -8.58
C GLY A 76 -11.06 15.42 -7.95
#